data_AF-A0A182MAD3-F1
#
_entry.id   AF-A0A182MAD3-F1
#
_cell.length_a   1.000
_cell.length_b   1.000
_cell.length_c   1.000
_cell.angle_alpha   90.00
_cell.angle_beta   90.00
_cell.angle_gamma   90.00
#
_symmetry.space_group_name_H-M   'P 1'
#
loop_
_entity.id
_entity.type
_entity.pdbx_description
1 polymer ?
#
loop_
_entity_poly.entity_id
_entity_poly.type
_entity_poly.pdbx_seq_one_letter_code
_entity_poly.pdbx_strand_id
1 'polypeptide(L)'
;KQRSSVRWLLSKAYNNRVPEILKDPFYRDHEGQDHLKPQIVVGLGNASIYCQVLSNIYSDPNYQSLNHWSILQTLSRKGVPLNESSDQPLTETVLIQTNPLRINAHMTVIEALMVISGRSVAPTVQHHEAALLNWISHVCGALKKRIDYEMTSNGGSGTVDEYDSIHNILIVSNFSERSLPYTVFHMSPEDITYMRGSMKQNLVVLLADLFNLFEIHPAKCVCYPGMEQQSPGKFKHVPHITPSCYYCTKCFKNAIPRLLSTKEFH
;
A
#
# COMPACT_ATOMS: atom_id res chain seq x y z
N LYS A 1 1.34 13.15 -3.04
CA LYS A 1 0.09 12.46 -3.46
C LYS A 1 0.18 11.84 -4.84
N GLN A 2 0.09 12.61 -5.94
CA GLN A 2 0.01 12.06 -7.31
C GLN A 2 1.13 11.04 -7.60
N ARG A 3 2.39 11.42 -7.31
CA ARG A 3 3.56 10.55 -7.53
C ARG A 3 3.44 9.20 -6.82
N SER A 4 3.10 9.23 -5.53
CA SER A 4 2.95 8.03 -4.70
C SER A 4 1.79 7.15 -5.19
N SER A 5 0.66 7.74 -5.58
CA SER A 5 -0.50 6.97 -6.07
C SER A 5 -0.26 6.34 -7.43
N VAL A 6 0.48 7.01 -8.32
CA VAL A 6 0.90 6.42 -9.60
C VAL A 6 1.93 5.31 -9.38
N ARG A 7 2.88 5.46 -8.45
CA ARG A 7 3.82 4.38 -8.08
C ARG A 7 3.07 3.15 -7.57
N TRP A 8 2.06 3.33 -6.72
CA TRP A 8 1.21 2.23 -6.26
C TRP A 8 0.47 1.57 -7.43
N LEU A 9 -0.14 2.37 -8.31
CA LEU A 9 -0.89 1.88 -9.47
C LEU A 9 0.00 0.98 -10.34
N LEU A 10 1.21 1.43 -10.65
CA LEU A 10 2.18 0.66 -11.42
C LEU A 10 2.60 -0.61 -10.68
N SER A 11 2.84 -0.53 -9.36
CA SER A 11 3.13 -1.73 -8.56
C SER A 11 2.03 -2.78 -8.71
N LYS A 12 0.76 -2.39 -8.65
CA LYS A 12 -0.36 -3.31 -8.84
C LYS A 12 -0.52 -3.80 -10.26
N ALA A 13 -0.31 -2.96 -11.27
CA ALA A 13 -0.38 -3.38 -12.67
C ALA A 13 0.70 -4.42 -13.00
N TYR A 14 1.91 -4.26 -12.47
CA TYR A 14 3.04 -5.14 -12.79
C TYR A 14 3.28 -6.25 -11.76
N ASN A 15 2.29 -6.59 -10.90
CA ASN A 15 2.45 -7.58 -9.83
C ASN A 15 3.74 -7.37 -9.00
N ASN A 16 4.00 -6.11 -8.66
CA ASN A 16 5.15 -5.58 -7.93
C ASN A 16 6.51 -5.74 -8.65
N ARG A 17 6.50 -6.03 -9.96
CA ARG A 17 7.69 -6.10 -10.83
C ARG A 17 7.70 -4.98 -11.87
N VAL A 18 7.69 -3.73 -11.39
CA VAL A 18 7.65 -2.54 -12.26
C VAL A 18 8.94 -2.42 -13.08
N PRO A 19 8.88 -2.23 -14.42
CA PRO A 19 10.05 -1.98 -15.24
C PRO A 19 10.88 -0.78 -14.76
N GLU A 20 12.21 -0.85 -14.86
CA GLU A 20 13.11 0.21 -14.35
C GLU A 20 12.77 1.60 -14.91
N ILE A 21 12.45 1.64 -16.21
CA ILE A 21 12.04 2.86 -16.92
C ILE A 21 10.75 3.48 -16.39
N LEU A 22 9.94 2.76 -15.59
CA LEU A 22 8.68 3.22 -15.03
C LEU A 22 8.71 3.32 -13.49
N LYS A 23 9.80 2.93 -12.81
CA LYS A 23 9.91 3.04 -11.35
C LYS A 23 9.78 4.48 -10.87
N ASP A 24 10.40 5.42 -11.58
CA ASP A 24 10.03 6.83 -11.46
C ASP A 24 8.99 7.18 -12.55
N PRO A 25 7.72 7.44 -12.19
CA PRO A 25 6.67 7.70 -13.18
C PRO A 25 6.78 9.07 -13.86
N PHE A 26 7.63 9.97 -13.35
CA PHE A 26 7.76 11.32 -13.86
C PHE A 26 9.14 11.54 -14.50
N TYR A 27 9.20 12.45 -15.44
CA TYR A 27 10.42 13.08 -15.92
C TYR A 27 10.29 14.59 -15.80
N ARG A 28 11.42 15.31 -15.78
CA ARG A 28 11.43 16.76 -15.83
C ARG A 28 11.71 17.22 -17.25
N ASP A 29 10.97 18.20 -17.72
CA ASP A 29 11.28 18.88 -18.97
C ASP A 29 12.42 19.90 -18.81
N HIS A 30 12.67 20.67 -19.86
CA HIS A 30 13.71 21.71 -19.88
C HIS A 30 13.38 22.91 -18.97
N GLU A 31 12.10 23.08 -18.60
CA GLU A 31 11.64 24.12 -17.67
C GLU A 31 11.65 23.63 -16.21
N GLY A 32 12.00 22.35 -15.99
CA GLY A 32 12.02 21.71 -14.67
C GLY A 32 10.63 21.26 -14.19
N GLN A 33 9.61 21.30 -15.04
CA GLN A 33 8.26 20.85 -14.73
C GLN A 33 8.19 19.31 -14.77
N ASP A 34 7.54 18.73 -13.76
CA ASP A 34 7.31 17.29 -13.70
C ASP A 34 6.18 16.88 -14.67
N HIS A 35 6.48 15.95 -15.57
CA HIS A 35 5.53 15.36 -16.52
C HIS A 35 5.44 13.84 -16.35
N LEU A 36 4.24 13.28 -16.51
CA LEU A 36 4.08 11.83 -16.55
C LEU A 36 4.74 11.25 -17.79
N LYS A 37 5.45 10.13 -17.62
CA LYS A 37 6.05 9.42 -18.76
C LYS A 37 4.99 9.05 -19.80
N PRO A 38 5.27 9.18 -21.11
CA PRO A 38 4.27 8.96 -22.16
C PRO A 38 3.57 7.60 -22.11
N GLN A 39 4.31 6.55 -21.71
CA GLN A 39 3.75 5.19 -21.55
C GLN A 39 2.62 5.15 -20.50
N ILE A 40 2.74 5.93 -19.43
CA ILE A 40 1.72 6.03 -18.38
C ILE A 40 0.54 6.85 -18.88
N VAL A 41 0.79 7.96 -19.59
CA VAL A 41 -0.27 8.78 -20.20
C VAL A 41 -1.12 7.95 -21.15
N VAL A 42 -0.49 7.16 -22.03
CA VAL A 42 -1.19 6.24 -22.94
C VAL A 42 -1.96 5.17 -22.16
N GLY A 43 -1.34 4.55 -21.16
CA GLY A 43 -1.96 3.49 -20.36
C GLY A 43 -3.15 3.95 -19.52
N LEU A 44 -3.14 5.21 -19.06
CA LEU A 44 -4.29 5.86 -18.42
C LEU A 44 -5.36 6.23 -19.44
N GLY A 45 -4.95 6.78 -20.58
CA GLY A 45 -5.82 7.26 -21.65
C GLY A 45 -6.54 6.16 -22.44
N ASN A 46 -6.10 4.90 -22.35
CA ASN A 46 -6.76 3.74 -22.95
C ASN A 46 -7.25 2.70 -21.93
N ALA A 47 -7.24 3.06 -20.63
CA ALA A 47 -7.64 2.22 -19.50
C ALA A 47 -6.84 0.92 -19.26
N SER A 48 -5.80 0.64 -20.05
CA SER A 48 -5.04 -0.62 -19.95
C SER A 48 -4.40 -0.84 -18.57
N ILE A 49 -3.89 0.21 -17.93
CA ILE A 49 -3.30 0.09 -16.60
C ILE A 49 -4.39 -0.26 -15.56
N TYR A 50 -5.60 0.29 -15.69
CA TYR A 50 -6.72 -0.03 -14.80
C TYR A 50 -7.19 -1.48 -14.96
N CYS A 51 -7.28 -1.94 -16.21
CA CYS A 51 -7.60 -3.33 -16.55
C CYS A 51 -6.61 -4.29 -15.89
N GLN A 52 -5.31 -4.00 -16.03
CA GLN A 52 -4.27 -4.83 -15.45
C GLN A 52 -4.35 -4.89 -13.93
N VAL A 53 -4.60 -3.75 -13.27
CA VAL A 53 -4.77 -3.68 -11.81
C VAL A 53 -5.98 -4.50 -11.35
N LEU A 54 -7.14 -4.33 -11.99
CA LEU A 54 -8.35 -5.09 -11.66
C LEU A 54 -8.16 -6.60 -11.88
N SER A 55 -7.54 -6.98 -13.00
CA SER A 55 -7.27 -8.38 -13.32
C SER A 55 -6.34 -9.00 -12.27
N ASN A 56 -5.34 -8.27 -11.79
CA ASN A 56 -4.44 -8.74 -10.73
C ASN A 56 -5.13 -8.79 -9.35
N ILE A 57 -5.94 -7.78 -8.99
CA ILE A 57 -6.65 -7.73 -7.71
C ILE A 57 -7.64 -8.89 -7.58
N TYR A 58 -8.40 -9.18 -8.65
CA TYR A 58 -9.44 -10.21 -8.63
C TYR A 58 -8.98 -11.57 -9.16
N SER A 59 -7.78 -11.65 -9.74
CA SER A 59 -7.30 -12.83 -10.47
C SER A 59 -8.32 -13.31 -11.53
N ASP A 60 -8.97 -12.36 -12.20
CA ASP A 60 -10.06 -12.63 -13.15
C ASP A 60 -9.71 -12.07 -14.54
N PRO A 61 -9.65 -12.93 -15.58
CA PRO A 61 -9.36 -12.52 -16.96
C PRO A 61 -10.39 -11.56 -17.56
N ASN A 62 -11.62 -11.51 -17.04
CA ASN A 62 -12.67 -10.64 -17.55
C ASN A 62 -12.32 -9.15 -17.45
N TYR A 63 -11.37 -8.78 -16.59
CA TYR A 63 -10.89 -7.40 -16.44
C TYR A 63 -9.76 -7.01 -17.40
N GLN A 64 -9.28 -7.90 -18.29
CA GLN A 64 -8.11 -7.64 -19.12
C GLN A 64 -8.32 -6.60 -20.22
N SER A 65 -9.56 -6.36 -20.66
CA SER A 65 -9.85 -5.46 -21.78
C SER A 65 -11.17 -4.72 -21.59
N LEU A 66 -11.18 -3.74 -20.69
CA LEU A 66 -12.32 -2.88 -20.40
C LEU A 66 -12.08 -1.46 -20.91
N ASN A 67 -13.13 -0.81 -21.39
CA ASN A 67 -13.12 0.65 -21.62
C ASN A 67 -13.36 1.41 -20.30
N HIS A 68 -13.11 2.72 -20.28
CA HIS A 68 -13.28 3.54 -19.09
C HIS A 68 -14.70 3.47 -18.54
N TRP A 69 -15.73 3.41 -19.39
CA TRP A 69 -17.12 3.24 -18.93
C TRP A 69 -17.31 1.97 -18.10
N SER A 70 -16.79 0.84 -18.57
CA SER A 70 -16.88 -0.44 -17.86
C SER A 70 -16.08 -0.43 -16.56
N ILE A 71 -14.94 0.27 -16.52
CA ILE A 71 -14.17 0.50 -15.29
C ILE A 71 -15.01 1.29 -14.28
N LEU A 72 -15.58 2.42 -14.68
CA LEU A 72 -16.43 3.26 -13.83
C LEU A 72 -17.64 2.46 -13.30
N GLN A 73 -18.28 1.68 -14.16
CA GLN A 73 -19.42 0.85 -13.79
C GLN A 73 -19.02 -0.26 -12.80
N THR A 74 -17.87 -0.90 -13.01
CA THR A 74 -17.32 -1.91 -12.10
C THR A 74 -17.09 -1.33 -10.72
N LEU A 75 -16.43 -0.18 -10.63
CA LEU A 75 -16.13 0.50 -9.38
C LEU A 75 -17.40 0.98 -8.66
N SER A 76 -18.37 1.52 -9.41
CA SER A 76 -19.67 1.91 -8.88
C SER A 76 -20.44 0.73 -8.28
N ARG A 77 -20.47 -0.44 -8.95
CA ARG A 77 -21.07 -1.68 -8.41
C ARG A 77 -20.38 -2.17 -7.15
N LYS A 78 -19.10 -1.85 -6.95
CA LYS A 78 -18.35 -2.16 -5.72
C LYS A 78 -18.58 -1.11 -4.61
N GLY A 79 -19.49 -0.16 -4.81
CA GLY A 79 -19.85 0.86 -3.82
C GLY A 79 -18.71 1.85 -3.57
N VAL A 80 -18.00 2.25 -4.63
CA VAL A 80 -16.98 3.30 -4.56
C VAL A 80 -17.49 4.53 -5.33
N PRO A 81 -17.67 5.69 -4.66
CA PRO A 81 -18.11 6.90 -5.33
C PRO A 81 -17.02 7.41 -6.27
N LEU A 82 -17.42 7.85 -7.46
CA LEU A 82 -16.53 8.32 -8.52
C LEU A 82 -17.01 9.68 -8.99
N ASN A 83 -16.59 10.73 -8.27
CA ASN A 83 -16.97 12.10 -8.57
C ASN A 83 -15.71 12.92 -8.91
N GLU A 84 -15.81 13.78 -9.92
CA GLU A 84 -14.76 14.74 -10.29
C GLU A 84 -14.70 15.92 -9.29
N SER A 85 -15.86 16.31 -8.75
CA SER A 85 -16.04 17.30 -7.69
C SER A 85 -17.25 16.89 -6.81
N SER A 86 -17.57 17.64 -5.75
CA SER A 86 -18.55 17.23 -4.71
C SER A 86 -19.80 16.54 -5.25
N ASP A 87 -20.38 17.01 -6.37
CA ASP A 87 -21.62 16.47 -6.95
C ASP A 87 -21.55 16.11 -8.45
N GLN A 88 -20.38 16.17 -9.07
CA GLN A 88 -20.25 15.87 -10.50
C GLN A 88 -19.73 14.46 -10.72
N PRO A 89 -20.53 13.51 -11.25
CA PRO A 89 -20.07 12.16 -11.50
C PRO A 89 -18.99 12.16 -12.58
N LEU A 90 -17.96 11.34 -12.35
CA LEU A 90 -16.90 11.14 -13.33
C LEU A 90 -17.45 10.41 -14.55
N THR A 91 -17.13 10.91 -15.75
CA THR A 91 -17.62 10.34 -17.02
C THR A 91 -16.49 9.80 -17.88
N GLU A 92 -16.84 8.92 -18.82
CA GLU A 92 -15.91 8.35 -19.78
C GLU A 92 -15.19 9.43 -20.60
N THR A 93 -15.94 10.43 -21.06
CA THR A 93 -15.45 11.53 -21.90
C THR A 93 -14.31 12.30 -21.24
N VAL A 94 -14.37 12.51 -19.92
CA VAL A 94 -13.31 13.20 -19.17
C VAL A 94 -12.02 12.36 -19.15
N LEU A 95 -12.13 11.04 -19.03
CA LEU A 95 -10.99 10.12 -18.96
C LEU A 95 -10.35 9.84 -20.32
N ILE A 96 -11.11 9.95 -21.41
CA ILE A 96 -10.58 9.83 -22.77
C ILE A 96 -9.85 11.12 -23.20
N GLN A 97 -10.11 12.27 -22.54
CA GLN A 97 -9.42 13.52 -22.83
C GLN A 97 -7.95 13.46 -22.38
N THR A 98 -7.05 13.24 -23.35
CA THR A 98 -5.60 13.07 -23.14
C THR A 98 -4.74 14.25 -23.62
N ASN A 99 -5.35 15.28 -24.24
CA ASN A 99 -4.65 16.46 -24.74
C ASN A 99 -5.33 17.77 -24.27
N PRO A 100 -5.00 18.29 -23.07
CA PRO A 100 -4.12 17.70 -22.06
C PRO A 100 -4.83 16.60 -21.24
N LEU A 101 -4.04 15.67 -20.68
CA LEU A 101 -4.54 14.60 -19.82
C LEU A 101 -5.22 15.19 -18.57
N ARG A 102 -6.48 14.83 -18.34
CA ARG A 102 -7.25 15.21 -17.14
C ARG A 102 -6.78 14.41 -15.92
N ILE A 103 -5.57 14.69 -15.44
CA ILE A 103 -4.93 13.87 -14.42
C ILE A 103 -5.71 13.76 -13.10
N ASN A 104 -6.40 14.83 -12.68
CA ASN A 104 -7.23 14.80 -11.47
C ASN A 104 -8.38 13.78 -11.59
N ALA A 105 -8.97 13.66 -12.79
CA ALA A 105 -10.01 12.67 -13.06
C ALA A 105 -9.46 11.24 -12.97
N HIS A 106 -8.26 11.01 -13.53
CA HIS A 106 -7.57 9.73 -13.41
C HIS A 106 -7.16 9.41 -11.95
N MET A 107 -6.81 10.41 -11.16
CA MET A 107 -6.51 10.25 -9.74
C MET A 107 -7.71 9.74 -8.95
N THR A 108 -8.93 10.20 -9.25
CA THR A 108 -10.17 9.67 -8.65
C THR A 108 -10.33 8.17 -8.94
N VAL A 109 -10.04 7.71 -10.16
CA VAL A 109 -10.07 6.28 -10.51
C VAL A 109 -8.98 5.49 -9.75
N ILE A 110 -7.77 6.05 -9.65
CA ILE A 110 -6.67 5.41 -8.91
C ILE A 110 -7.03 5.25 -7.43
N GLU A 111 -7.59 6.29 -6.81
CA GLU A 111 -8.05 6.24 -5.42
C GLU A 111 -9.17 5.20 -5.23
N ALA A 112 -10.10 5.10 -6.17
CA ALA A 112 -11.13 4.07 -6.14
C ALA A 112 -10.56 2.66 -6.25
N LEU A 113 -9.56 2.45 -7.10
CA LEU A 113 -8.81 1.19 -7.20
C LEU A 113 -8.08 0.85 -5.89
N MET A 114 -7.51 1.85 -5.23
CA MET A 114 -6.88 1.68 -3.92
C MET A 114 -7.88 1.23 -2.85
N VAL A 115 -9.08 1.82 -2.83
CA VAL A 115 -10.15 1.43 -1.89
C VAL A 115 -10.54 -0.03 -2.07
N ILE A 116 -10.80 -0.48 -3.30
CA ILE A 116 -11.16 -1.89 -3.53
C ILE A 116 -10.00 -2.84 -3.21
N SER A 117 -8.75 -2.43 -3.44
CA SER A 117 -7.57 -3.23 -3.10
C SER A 117 -7.39 -3.36 -1.59
N GLY A 118 -7.70 -2.33 -0.80
CA GLY A 118 -7.71 -2.43 0.65
C GLY A 118 -8.79 -3.39 1.16
N ARG A 119 -9.98 -3.34 0.52
CA ARG A 119 -11.12 -4.24 0.86
C ARG A 119 -10.84 -5.71 0.53
N SER A 120 -10.14 -6.01 -0.55
CA SER A 120 -9.89 -7.40 -0.97
C SER A 120 -9.00 -8.18 -0.01
N VAL A 121 -8.11 -7.49 0.72
CA VAL A 121 -7.19 -8.08 1.70
C VAL A 121 -7.91 -8.39 3.03
N ALA A 122 -9.00 -7.68 3.35
CA ALA A 122 -9.79 -7.90 4.57
C ALA A 122 -11.30 -8.05 4.26
N PRO A 123 -11.71 -9.09 3.52
CA PRO A 123 -13.09 -9.22 3.03
C PRO A 123 -14.11 -9.53 4.12
N THR A 124 -13.67 -10.00 5.29
CA THR A 124 -14.53 -10.43 6.41
C THR A 124 -14.89 -9.32 7.39
N VAL A 125 -14.39 -8.08 7.19
CA VAL A 125 -14.64 -6.96 8.12
C VAL A 125 -15.39 -5.84 7.42
N GLN A 126 -16.58 -5.49 7.93
CA GLN A 126 -17.40 -4.36 7.46
C GLN A 126 -16.63 -3.01 7.47
N HIS A 127 -15.56 -2.90 8.26
CA HIS A 127 -14.63 -1.79 8.31
C HIS A 127 -13.17 -2.26 8.13
N HIS A 128 -12.79 -2.60 6.89
CA HIS A 128 -11.40 -2.96 6.53
C HIS A 128 -10.36 -1.94 7.02
N GLU A 129 -10.66 -0.64 6.95
CA GLU A 129 -9.80 0.41 7.52
C GLU A 129 -9.59 0.22 9.03
N ALA A 130 -10.66 0.01 9.79
CA ALA A 130 -10.59 -0.21 11.23
C ALA A 130 -9.89 -1.53 11.59
N ALA A 131 -10.07 -2.59 10.79
CA ALA A 131 -9.34 -3.85 10.98
C ALA A 131 -7.85 -3.70 10.71
N LEU A 132 -7.46 -3.01 9.64
CA LEU A 132 -6.05 -2.72 9.37
C LEU A 132 -5.48 -1.85 10.50
N LEU A 133 -6.18 -0.82 10.94
CA LEU A 133 -5.75 0.02 12.06
C LEU A 133 -5.66 -0.76 13.38
N ASN A 134 -6.60 -1.65 13.66
CA ASN A 134 -6.55 -2.53 14.82
C ASN A 134 -5.41 -3.54 14.73
N TRP A 135 -5.16 -4.12 13.56
CA TRP A 135 -4.01 -4.98 13.33
C TRP A 135 -2.72 -4.23 13.56
N ILE A 136 -2.59 -3.01 13.02
CA ILE A 136 -1.39 -2.19 13.21
C ILE A 136 -1.25 -1.79 14.68
N SER A 137 -2.32 -1.37 15.35
CA SER A 137 -2.31 -1.07 16.78
C SER A 137 -1.89 -2.28 17.61
N HIS A 138 -2.37 -3.47 17.24
CA HIS A 138 -1.99 -4.73 17.87
C HIS A 138 -0.52 -5.08 17.60
N VAL A 139 -0.05 -4.97 16.36
CA VAL A 139 1.35 -5.17 15.97
C VAL A 139 2.25 -4.19 16.70
N CYS A 140 1.90 -2.90 16.74
CA CYS A 140 2.58 -1.86 17.52
C CYS A 140 2.63 -2.19 19.01
N GLY A 141 1.52 -2.63 19.60
CA GLY A 141 1.45 -3.02 21.00
C GLY A 141 2.29 -4.26 21.31
N ALA A 142 2.29 -5.26 20.43
CA ALA A 142 3.10 -6.46 20.55
C ALA A 142 4.60 -6.16 20.37
N LEU A 143 4.95 -5.31 19.40
CA LEU A 143 6.29 -4.78 19.22
C LEU A 143 6.75 -4.08 20.50
N LYS A 144 5.99 -3.12 21.03
CA LYS A 144 6.31 -2.40 22.27
C LYS A 144 6.57 -3.33 23.46
N LYS A 145 5.68 -4.30 23.72
CA LYS A 145 5.86 -5.29 24.80
C LYS A 145 7.12 -6.14 24.63
N ARG A 146 7.47 -6.51 23.39
CA ARG A 146 8.69 -7.28 23.10
C ARG A 146 9.95 -6.44 23.36
N ILE A 147 9.91 -5.15 23.08
CA ILE A 147 10.99 -4.20 23.39
C ILE A 147 11.20 -4.12 24.89
N ASP A 148 10.12 -3.91 25.65
CA ASP A 148 10.19 -3.78 27.11
C ASP A 148 10.77 -5.07 27.74
N TYR A 149 10.44 -6.23 27.17
CA TYR A 149 11.01 -7.53 27.55
C TYR A 149 12.51 -7.67 27.21
N GLU A 150 12.96 -7.20 26.04
CA GLU A 150 14.39 -7.21 25.66
C GLU A 150 15.24 -6.23 26.46
N MET A 151 14.69 -5.07 26.84
CA MET A 151 15.38 -4.06 27.67
C MET A 151 15.52 -4.51 29.13
N THR A 152 14.52 -5.21 29.66
CA THR A 152 14.54 -5.76 31.02
C THR A 152 15.40 -7.02 31.16
N SER A 153 15.58 -7.80 30.09
CA SER A 153 16.41 -9.02 30.10
C SER A 153 17.91 -8.79 29.87
N ASN A 154 18.30 -7.71 29.18
CA ASN A 154 19.71 -7.43 28.86
C ASN A 154 20.36 -6.31 29.69
N GLY A 155 19.72 -5.82 30.75
CA GLY A 155 20.32 -4.84 31.67
C GLY A 155 20.76 -3.51 31.02
N GLY A 156 20.26 -3.20 29.83
CA GLY A 156 20.63 -2.01 29.08
C GLY A 156 19.88 -0.79 29.57
N SER A 157 20.53 0.04 30.38
CA SER A 157 20.12 1.42 30.62
C SER A 157 20.37 2.24 29.34
N GLY A 158 19.49 2.10 28.35
CA GLY A 158 19.45 2.98 27.19
C GLY A 158 18.18 3.79 27.26
N THR A 159 18.30 5.10 27.48
CA THR A 159 17.26 6.04 27.05
C THR A 159 16.93 5.70 25.62
N VAL A 160 15.65 5.44 25.32
CA VAL A 160 15.18 5.29 23.95
C VAL A 160 15.25 6.69 23.36
N ASP A 161 16.46 7.10 22.99
CA ASP A 161 16.67 8.40 22.38
C ASP A 161 15.84 8.45 21.10
N GLU A 162 15.17 9.58 20.99
CA GLU A 162 14.12 9.90 20.06
C GLU A 162 14.67 9.97 18.63
N TYR A 163 14.99 8.83 18.01
CA TYR A 163 15.37 8.79 16.60
C TYR A 163 14.27 9.46 15.76
N ASP A 164 14.67 10.36 14.85
CA ASP A 164 13.75 11.09 13.98
C ASP A 164 12.78 10.11 13.28
N SER A 165 11.50 10.50 13.23
CA SER A 165 10.45 9.82 12.47
C SER A 165 10.89 9.37 11.07
N ILE A 166 11.64 10.24 10.37
CA ILE A 166 12.18 9.96 9.02
C ILE A 166 13.16 8.78 9.07
N HIS A 167 14.07 8.76 10.04
CA HIS A 167 15.06 7.70 10.20
C HIS A 167 14.38 6.34 10.44
N ASN A 168 13.34 6.31 11.27
CA ASN A 168 12.60 5.08 11.54
C ASN A 168 11.86 4.56 10.31
N ILE A 169 11.24 5.44 9.53
CA ILE A 169 10.58 5.07 8.27
C ILE A 169 11.61 4.55 7.26
N LEU A 170 12.79 5.18 7.19
CA LEU A 170 13.89 4.74 6.33
C LEU A 170 14.37 3.33 6.69
N ILE A 171 14.47 2.98 7.98
CA ILE A 171 14.81 1.62 8.42
C ILE A 171 13.80 0.61 7.89
N VAL A 172 12.50 0.90 7.96
CA VAL A 172 11.48 -0.04 7.47
C VAL A 172 11.43 -0.10 5.97
N SER A 173 11.64 1.01 5.26
CA SER A 173 11.81 1.03 3.81
C SER A 173 12.98 0.12 3.40
N ASN A 174 14.15 0.31 4.04
CA ASN A 174 15.35 -0.48 3.77
C ASN A 174 15.18 -1.96 4.11
N PHE A 175 14.51 -2.28 5.22
CA PHE A 175 14.16 -3.66 5.55
C PHE A 175 13.28 -4.28 4.47
N SER A 176 12.27 -3.53 4.02
CA SER A 176 11.29 -4.00 3.03
C SER A 176 11.96 -4.33 1.71
N GLU A 177 12.89 -3.48 1.25
CA GLU A 177 13.66 -3.73 0.03
C GLU A 177 14.55 -4.97 0.11
N ARG A 178 15.10 -5.28 1.30
CA ARG A 178 16.07 -6.37 1.48
C ARG A 178 15.44 -7.71 1.82
N SER A 179 14.32 -7.69 2.55
CA SER A 179 13.81 -8.89 3.24
C SER A 179 12.46 -9.36 2.69
N LEU A 180 11.70 -8.49 2.03
CA LEU A 180 10.43 -8.85 1.41
C LEU A 180 10.66 -9.32 -0.04
N PRO A 181 9.76 -10.15 -0.60
CA PRO A 181 9.86 -10.60 -1.99
C PRO A 181 9.75 -9.45 -3.00
N TYR A 182 9.20 -8.31 -2.59
CA TYR A 182 9.11 -7.08 -3.37
C TYR A 182 8.91 -5.88 -2.44
N THR A 183 9.28 -4.69 -2.90
CA THR A 183 9.09 -3.45 -2.16
C THR A 183 7.61 -3.04 -2.18
N VAL A 184 7.03 -2.84 -0.99
CA VAL A 184 5.66 -2.31 -0.82
C VAL A 184 5.60 -0.78 -0.72
N PHE A 185 6.76 -0.15 -0.51
CA PHE A 185 6.89 1.29 -0.35
C PHE A 185 6.74 2.02 -1.69
N HIS A 186 5.57 2.61 -1.88
CA HIS A 186 5.27 3.49 -3.02
C HIS A 186 5.30 4.98 -2.63
N MET A 187 5.34 5.29 -1.34
CA MET A 187 5.55 6.63 -0.76
C MET A 187 7.03 6.80 -0.38
N SER A 188 7.57 8.01 -0.51
CA SER A 188 8.89 8.29 0.07
C SER A 188 8.79 8.42 1.60
N PRO A 189 9.91 8.27 2.34
CA PRO A 189 9.91 8.50 3.78
C PRO A 189 9.42 9.90 4.17
N GLU A 190 9.74 10.92 3.36
CA GLU A 190 9.30 12.30 3.57
C GLU A 190 7.78 12.44 3.35
N ASP A 191 7.22 11.80 2.31
CA ASP A 191 5.77 11.77 2.08
C ASP A 191 5.02 11.21 3.29
N ILE A 192 5.61 10.22 3.98
CA ILE A 192 5.05 9.57 5.17
C ILE A 192 5.17 10.49 6.41
N THR A 193 6.33 11.10 6.63
CA THR A 193 6.51 11.99 7.79
C THR A 193 5.61 13.23 7.72
N TYR A 194 5.38 13.77 6.52
CA TYR A 194 4.60 14.98 6.30
C TYR A 194 3.22 14.71 5.69
N MET A 195 2.62 13.55 5.99
CA MET A 195 1.29 13.18 5.48
C MET A 195 0.24 14.24 5.82
N ARG A 196 -0.64 14.49 4.85
CA ARG A 196 -1.86 15.30 4.94
C ARG A 196 -3.04 14.48 4.46
N GLY A 197 -4.28 14.82 4.84
CA GLY A 197 -5.47 13.94 4.77
C GLY A 197 -5.69 13.28 3.41
N SER A 198 -5.29 14.00 2.36
CA SER A 198 -5.25 13.53 0.98
C SER A 198 -4.38 12.28 0.71
N MET A 199 -3.49 11.89 1.63
CA MET A 199 -2.56 10.75 1.55
C MET A 199 -3.07 9.52 2.33
N LYS A 200 -4.14 9.64 3.11
CA LYS A 200 -4.70 8.55 3.93
C LYS A 200 -4.83 7.24 3.15
N GLN A 201 -5.37 7.31 1.92
CA GLN A 201 -5.57 6.11 1.10
C GLN A 201 -4.26 5.43 0.67
N ASN A 202 -3.19 6.21 0.41
CA ASN A 202 -1.88 5.66 0.07
C ASN A 202 -1.29 4.89 1.26
N LEU A 203 -1.48 5.42 2.48
CA LEU A 203 -1.10 4.73 3.69
C LEU A 203 -1.92 3.44 3.90
N VAL A 204 -3.25 3.49 3.73
CA VAL A 204 -4.11 2.30 3.87
C VAL A 204 -3.65 1.16 2.95
N VAL A 205 -3.32 1.44 1.69
CA VAL A 205 -2.87 0.38 0.77
C VAL A 205 -1.44 -0.09 1.03
N LEU A 206 -0.55 0.77 1.55
CA LEU A 206 0.77 0.34 2.05
C LEU A 206 0.60 -0.68 3.19
N LEU A 207 -0.31 -0.38 4.11
CA LEU A 207 -0.60 -1.23 5.27
C LEU A 207 -1.29 -2.54 4.86
N ALA A 208 -2.22 -2.48 3.90
CA ALA A 208 -2.84 -3.67 3.33
C ALA A 208 -1.80 -4.60 2.67
N ASP A 209 -0.80 -4.03 2.00
CA ASP A 209 0.28 -4.82 1.40
C ASP A 209 1.19 -5.49 2.43
N LEU A 210 1.53 -4.77 3.50
CA LEU A 210 2.24 -5.34 4.64
C LEU A 210 1.42 -6.44 5.32
N PHE A 211 0.13 -6.22 5.55
CA PHE A 211 -0.78 -7.24 6.10
C PHE A 211 -0.81 -8.49 5.23
N ASN A 212 -0.97 -8.32 3.91
CA ASN A 212 -0.98 -9.44 2.98
C ASN A 212 0.34 -10.23 3.03
N LEU A 213 1.49 -9.55 3.13
CA LEU A 213 2.81 -10.19 3.21
C LEU A 213 3.15 -10.79 4.57
N PHE A 214 2.46 -10.43 5.64
CA PHE A 214 2.77 -10.89 7.00
C PHE A 214 1.73 -11.84 7.58
N GLU A 215 0.49 -11.82 7.10
CA GLU A 215 -0.61 -12.58 7.69
C GLU A 215 -1.28 -13.53 6.69
N ILE A 216 -1.52 -13.09 5.44
CA ILE A 216 -2.24 -13.90 4.46
C ILE A 216 -1.28 -14.80 3.67
N HIS A 217 -0.22 -14.20 3.12
CA HIS A 217 0.81 -14.84 2.31
C HIS A 217 2.17 -14.51 2.90
N PRO A 218 2.53 -15.12 4.05
CA PRO A 218 3.73 -14.77 4.80
C PRO A 218 4.99 -14.87 3.93
N ALA A 219 5.74 -13.77 3.87
CA ALA A 219 7.05 -13.75 3.25
C ALA A 219 8.00 -14.74 3.96
N LYS A 220 9.01 -15.26 3.25
CA LYS A 220 9.93 -16.27 3.82
C LYS A 220 10.67 -15.80 5.08
N CYS A 221 10.84 -14.49 5.24
CA CYS A 221 11.45 -13.89 6.43
C CYS A 221 10.50 -13.85 7.65
N VAL A 222 9.26 -14.32 7.51
CA VAL A 222 8.24 -14.34 8.56
C VAL A 222 8.28 -15.69 9.25
N CYS A 223 8.46 -15.71 10.57
CA CYS A 223 8.48 -16.94 11.39
C CYS A 223 7.57 -16.73 12.60
N TYR A 224 6.69 -17.67 12.94
CA TYR A 224 5.84 -17.55 14.14
C TYR A 224 6.40 -18.37 15.32
N PRO A 225 6.10 -17.99 16.58
CA PRO A 225 6.40 -18.83 17.73
C PRO A 225 5.75 -20.22 17.54
N GLY A 226 6.55 -21.28 17.51
CA GLY A 226 6.08 -22.66 17.29
C GLY A 226 6.17 -23.21 15.86
N MET A 227 6.70 -22.44 14.88
CA MET A 227 6.87 -22.91 13.49
C MET A 227 7.97 -23.97 13.28
N GLU A 228 8.81 -24.25 14.28
CA GLU A 228 9.98 -25.14 14.14
C GLU A 228 9.63 -26.64 13.94
N GLN A 229 8.35 -27.03 14.02
CA GLN A 229 7.92 -28.44 13.95
C GLN A 229 7.19 -28.84 12.66
N GLN A 230 7.02 -27.95 11.67
CA GLN A 230 6.29 -28.27 10.43
C GLN A 230 7.21 -28.30 9.21
N SER A 231 7.38 -29.50 8.64
CA SER A 231 8.13 -29.77 7.40
C SER A 231 7.63 -28.95 6.20
N PRO A 232 8.53 -28.57 5.26
CA PRO A 232 8.24 -27.63 4.18
C PRO A 232 7.35 -28.30 3.13
N GLY A 233 6.04 -28.05 3.17
CA GLY A 233 5.14 -28.58 2.14
C GLY A 233 3.63 -28.53 2.40
N LYS A 234 3.18 -28.06 3.57
CA LYS A 234 1.74 -27.93 3.86
C LYS A 234 1.42 -26.61 4.56
N PHE A 235 1.33 -25.52 3.81
CA PHE A 235 0.65 -24.31 4.29
C PHE A 235 -0.86 -24.58 4.28
N LYS A 236 -1.37 -25.21 5.32
CA LYS A 236 -2.82 -25.25 5.57
C LYS A 236 -3.20 -23.96 6.29
N HIS A 237 -4.33 -23.37 5.87
CA HIS A 237 -5.08 -22.32 6.55
C HIS A 237 -4.83 -22.36 8.06
N VAL A 238 -4.23 -21.30 8.61
CA VAL A 238 -4.14 -21.11 10.07
C VAL A 238 -5.45 -20.44 10.48
N PRO A 239 -6.38 -21.15 11.15
CA PRO A 239 -7.53 -20.51 11.73
C PRO A 239 -7.10 -19.91 13.08
N HIS A 240 -7.59 -18.71 13.34
CA HIS A 240 -7.40 -17.94 14.57
C HIS A 240 -6.14 -17.06 14.68
N ILE A 241 -6.46 -15.80 14.90
CA ILE A 241 -5.65 -14.62 15.14
C ILE A 241 -4.65 -14.84 16.31
N THR A 242 -3.39 -14.41 16.09
CA THR A 242 -2.24 -14.17 17.03
C THR A 242 -1.38 -15.35 17.53
N PRO A 243 -0.05 -15.18 17.85
CA PRO A 243 0.73 -13.94 17.99
C PRO A 243 2.08 -13.87 17.21
N SER A 244 2.40 -12.65 16.75
CA SER A 244 3.74 -12.05 16.52
C SER A 244 4.81 -12.88 15.82
N CYS A 245 5.01 -12.60 14.52
CA CYS A 245 6.16 -13.08 13.76
C CYS A 245 7.52 -12.63 14.39
N TYR A 246 8.39 -13.58 14.72
CA TYR A 246 9.67 -13.53 15.43
C TYR A 246 10.82 -12.79 14.71
N TYR A 247 10.78 -12.65 13.37
CA TYR A 247 11.87 -12.00 12.62
C TYR A 247 11.53 -10.61 12.05
N CYS A 248 10.24 -10.24 12.05
CA CYS A 248 9.76 -8.91 11.67
C CYS A 248 9.79 -7.92 12.85
N THR A 249 9.98 -8.40 14.07
CA THR A 249 9.70 -7.70 15.33
C THR A 249 10.74 -6.64 15.71
N LYS A 250 11.96 -6.68 15.15
CA LYS A 250 13.02 -5.72 15.50
C LYS A 250 13.14 -4.53 14.53
N CYS A 251 12.76 -4.69 13.26
CA CYS A 251 12.80 -3.61 12.26
C CYS A 251 11.53 -2.74 12.30
N PHE A 252 10.36 -3.35 12.46
CA PHE A 252 9.09 -2.61 12.60
C PHE A 252 8.89 -1.99 13.99
N LYS A 253 9.77 -2.35 14.93
CA LYS A 253 9.92 -1.90 16.33
C LYS A 253 9.70 -0.40 16.53
N ASN A 254 10.24 0.43 15.63
CA ASN A 254 10.29 1.88 15.81
C ASN A 254 9.47 2.68 14.79
N ALA A 255 9.08 2.09 13.66
CA ALA A 255 8.47 2.84 12.56
C ALA A 255 6.94 2.80 12.57
N ILE A 256 6.33 1.65 12.88
CA ILE A 256 4.86 1.51 12.82
C ILE A 256 4.15 2.40 13.84
N PRO A 257 4.59 2.52 15.11
CA PRO A 257 3.94 3.40 16.08
C PRO A 257 4.01 4.89 15.69
N ARG A 258 5.02 5.32 14.91
CA ARG A 258 5.16 6.69 14.41
C ARG A 258 4.44 6.96 13.09
N LEU A 259 4.34 5.95 12.21
CA LEU A 259 3.41 5.93 11.05
C LEU A 259 1.94 6.14 11.48
N LEU A 260 1.60 5.71 12.70
CA LEU A 260 0.28 5.93 13.30
C LEU A 260 0.19 7.22 14.14
N SER A 261 1.31 7.87 14.50
CA SER A 261 1.30 9.11 15.30
C SER A 261 1.15 10.38 14.47
N THR A 262 1.15 10.28 13.14
CA THR A 262 0.73 11.37 12.26
C THR A 262 -0.71 11.75 12.60
N LYS A 263 -0.95 13.05 12.81
CA LYS A 263 -2.16 13.70 13.37
C LYS A 263 -3.49 13.43 12.63
N GLU A 264 -3.54 12.46 11.72
CA GLU A 264 -4.66 12.19 10.82
C GLU A 264 -5.54 11.01 11.27
N PHE A 265 -5.18 10.39 12.40
CA PHE A 265 -5.91 9.28 13.02
C PHE A 265 -6.57 9.65 14.36
N HIS A 266 -6.54 10.94 14.74
CA HIS A 266 -7.29 11.50 15.87
C HIS A 266 -8.42 12.39 15.38
#